data_AF-A0A962IEJ7-F1
#
_entry.id   AF-A0A962IEJ7-F1
#
_cell.length_a   1.000
_cell.length_b   1.000
_cell.length_c   1.000
_cell.angle_alpha   90.00
_cell.angle_beta   90.00
_cell.angle_gamma   90.00
#
_symmetry.space_group_name_H-M   'P 1'
#
loop_
_entity.id
_entity.type
_entity.pdbx_description
1 polymer ?
#
loop_
_entity_poly.entity_id
_entity_poly.type
_entity_poly.pdbx_seq_one_letter_code
_entity_poly.pdbx_strand_id
1 'polypeptide(L)'
;LADHVVFNSFSQWQRFQPLIRAARTVHPQLSFGLRINPEHSEGAVSLYDPCAPGSRLGITRARFEGQSLEGISGLHFHTLCEQFYAPLARTLDAVEAAFADILPTLDWVNFGGGHHITHPDYE
;
A
#
# COMPACT_ATOMS: atom_id res chain seq x y z
N LEU A 1 7.26 1.67 -19.68
CA LEU A 1 7.55 2.83 -18.82
C LEU A 1 6.63 2.71 -17.60
N ALA A 2 7.05 3.11 -16.40
CA ALA A 2 6.20 3.07 -15.21
C ALA A 2 5.91 4.50 -14.77
N ASP A 3 4.64 4.79 -14.45
CA ASP A 3 4.20 6.12 -14.00
C ASP A 3 4.15 6.24 -12.48
N HIS A 4 4.17 5.11 -11.77
CA HIS A 4 4.11 5.04 -10.31
C HIS A 4 5.22 4.14 -9.75
N VAL A 5 5.86 4.59 -8.67
CA VAL A 5 6.83 3.80 -7.92
C VAL A 5 6.41 3.75 -6.45
N VAL A 6 6.25 2.53 -5.92
CA VAL A 6 5.81 2.31 -4.54
C VAL A 6 6.98 1.84 -3.69
N PHE A 7 7.22 2.50 -2.57
CA PHE A 7 8.21 2.09 -1.58
C PHE A 7 7.57 1.30 -0.44
N ASN A 8 8.30 0.34 0.10
CA ASN A 8 7.85 -0.52 1.18
C ASN A 8 8.33 -0.03 2.56
N SER A 9 9.05 1.09 2.63
CA SER A 9 9.51 1.71 3.88
C SER A 9 9.90 3.16 3.69
N PHE A 10 9.81 3.96 4.75
CA PHE A 10 10.38 5.30 4.80
C PHE A 10 11.89 5.31 4.55
N SER A 11 12.61 4.30 5.03
CA SER A 11 14.06 4.18 4.78
C SER A 11 14.39 4.02 3.29
N GLN A 12 13.57 3.26 2.54
CA GLN A 12 13.73 3.19 1.08
C GLN A 12 13.43 4.54 0.42
N TRP A 13 12.31 5.19 0.80
CA TRP A 13 11.95 6.52 0.32
C TRP A 13 13.08 7.54 0.52
N GLN A 14 13.69 7.56 1.71
CA GLN A 14 14.79 8.45 2.06
C GLN A 14 16.09 8.09 1.34
N ARG A 15 16.46 6.80 1.32
CA ARG A 15 17.71 6.32 0.70
C ARG A 15 17.76 6.62 -0.79
N PHE A 16 16.64 6.52 -1.49
CA PHE A 16 16.59 6.66 -2.94
C PHE A 16 16.30 8.08 -3.43
N GLN A 17 16.27 9.08 -2.55
CA GLN A 17 16.04 10.48 -2.92
C GLN A 17 16.93 11.00 -4.07
N PRO A 18 18.24 10.69 -4.15
CA PRO A 18 19.06 11.11 -5.30
C PRO A 18 18.57 10.55 -6.63
N LEU A 19 18.16 9.27 -6.65
CA LEU A 19 17.62 8.60 -7.83
C LEU A 19 16.23 9.10 -8.20
N ILE A 20 15.37 9.34 -7.20
CA ILE A 20 14.04 9.93 -7.38
C ILE A 20 14.17 11.29 -8.07
N ARG A 21 15.07 12.17 -7.59
CA ARG A 21 15.29 13.47 -8.20
C ARG A 21 15.77 13.37 -9.64
N ALA A 22 16.74 12.49 -9.92
CA ALA A 22 17.23 12.25 -11.27
C ALA A 22 16.14 11.66 -12.19
N ALA A 23 15.28 10.78 -11.68
CA ALA A 23 14.18 10.22 -12.46
C ALA A 23 13.13 11.28 -12.81
N ARG A 24 12.81 12.20 -11.89
CA ARG A 24 11.84 13.27 -12.14
C ARG A 24 12.28 14.29 -13.18
N THR A 25 13.58 14.47 -13.42
CA THR A 25 14.04 15.36 -14.52
C THR A 25 13.78 14.76 -15.89
N VAL A 26 13.77 13.44 -16.00
CA VAL A 26 13.51 12.71 -17.25
C VAL A 26 12.03 12.37 -17.40
N HIS A 27 11.33 12.13 -16.28
CA HIS A 27 9.92 11.77 -16.24
C HIS A 27 9.16 12.58 -15.17
N PRO A 28 8.78 13.83 -15.46
CA PRO A 28 8.15 14.73 -14.49
C PRO A 28 6.81 14.22 -13.93
N GLN A 29 6.10 13.39 -14.70
CA GLN A 29 4.82 12.76 -14.34
C GLN A 29 5.00 11.57 -13.36
N LEU A 30 6.25 11.16 -13.06
CA LEU A 30 6.51 10.04 -12.17
C LEU A 30 6.01 10.35 -10.75
N SER A 31 5.12 9.51 -10.28
CA SER A 31 4.43 9.63 -8.99
C SER A 31 4.94 8.54 -8.02
N PHE A 32 4.92 8.85 -6.73
CA PHE A 32 5.53 8.01 -5.70
C PHE A 32 4.54 7.71 -4.59
N GLY A 33 4.53 6.46 -4.15
CA GLY A 33 3.64 6.01 -3.09
C GLY A 33 4.33 5.17 -2.03
N LEU A 34 3.60 4.90 -0.95
CA LEU A 34 4.02 4.00 0.11
C LEU A 34 3.10 2.77 0.14
N ARG A 35 3.69 1.59 0.30
CA ARG A 35 2.95 0.40 0.66
C ARG A 35 2.65 0.47 2.16
N ILE A 36 1.38 0.40 2.53
CA ILE A 36 0.94 0.35 3.93
C ILE A 36 0.62 -1.09 4.34
N ASN A 37 0.71 -1.33 5.63
CA ASN A 37 0.19 -2.52 6.27
C ASN A 37 -1.06 -2.11 7.05
N PRO A 38 -2.26 -2.54 6.64
CA PRO A 38 -3.51 -2.23 7.34
C PRO A 38 -3.63 -2.89 8.72
N GLU A 39 -2.70 -3.80 9.07
CA GLU A 39 -2.73 -4.59 10.32
C GLU A 39 -4.04 -5.37 10.49
N HIS A 40 -4.69 -5.68 9.36
CA HIS A 40 -5.93 -6.44 9.25
C HIS A 40 -5.67 -7.73 8.46
N SER A 41 -5.88 -8.87 9.11
CA SER A 41 -5.64 -10.19 8.53
C SER A 41 -6.94 -10.81 8.04
N GLU A 42 -6.96 -11.18 6.75
CA GLU A 42 -8.06 -11.91 6.10
C GLU A 42 -7.70 -13.39 5.88
N GLY A 43 -6.46 -13.79 6.17
CA GLY A 43 -5.93 -15.10 5.84
C GLY A 43 -6.25 -16.16 6.90
N ALA A 44 -6.82 -17.30 6.48
CA ALA A 44 -6.98 -18.47 7.35
C ALA A 44 -5.64 -19.15 7.69
N VAL A 45 -4.59 -18.91 6.90
CA VAL A 45 -3.26 -19.52 7.04
C VAL A 45 -2.22 -18.41 7.26
N SER A 46 -1.63 -18.38 8.46
CA SER A 46 -0.69 -17.34 8.88
C SER A 46 0.55 -17.19 7.98
N LEU A 47 0.91 -18.22 7.20
CA LEU A 47 2.04 -18.15 6.26
C LEU A 47 1.81 -17.16 5.11
N TYR A 48 0.56 -16.99 4.69
CA TYR A 48 0.19 -16.14 3.56
C TYR A 48 -0.35 -14.78 3.99
N ASP A 49 -0.44 -14.54 5.29
CA ASP A 49 -0.96 -13.31 5.85
C ASP A 49 0.06 -12.16 5.70
N PRO A 50 -0.23 -11.16 4.85
CA PRO A 50 0.67 -10.03 4.66
C PRO A 50 0.68 -9.07 5.86
N CYS A 51 -0.25 -9.22 6.79
CA CYS A 51 -0.40 -8.45 8.01
C CYS A 51 0.05 -9.23 9.26
N ALA A 52 0.61 -10.43 9.10
CA ALA A 52 1.11 -11.23 10.22
C ALA A 52 2.17 -10.46 11.03
N PRO A 53 2.27 -10.69 12.37
CA PRO A 53 3.32 -10.11 13.18
C PRO A 53 4.72 -10.37 12.59
N GLY A 54 5.51 -9.30 12.43
CA GLY A 54 6.83 -9.37 11.80
C GLY A 54 6.82 -9.41 10.27
N SER A 55 5.66 -9.21 9.62
CA SER A 55 5.57 -9.07 8.18
C SER A 55 6.53 -8.01 7.65
N ARG A 56 7.17 -8.34 6.53
CA ARG A 56 8.05 -7.44 5.78
C ARG A 56 7.28 -6.56 4.79
N LEU A 57 5.96 -6.68 4.72
CA LEU A 57 5.14 -6.06 3.68
C LEU A 57 4.40 -4.85 4.22
N GLY A 58 4.71 -3.69 3.63
CA GLY A 58 4.09 -2.42 3.97
C GLY A 58 4.58 -1.81 5.30
N ILE A 59 4.16 -0.57 5.51
CA ILE A 59 4.47 0.25 6.68
C ILE A 59 3.23 0.27 7.59
N THR A 60 3.39 -0.15 8.85
CA THR A 60 2.35 -0.07 9.88
C THR A 60 2.06 1.38 10.26
N ARG A 61 0.86 1.66 10.77
CA ARG A 61 0.46 3.04 11.10
C ARG A 61 1.42 3.69 12.12
N ALA A 62 1.87 2.93 13.11
CA ALA A 62 2.81 3.40 14.13
C ALA A 62 4.12 3.96 13.54
N ARG A 63 4.57 3.48 12.38
CA ARG A 63 5.82 3.94 11.74
C ARG A 63 5.69 5.25 10.98
N PHE A 64 4.49 5.81 10.85
CA PHE A 64 4.27 7.13 10.25
C PHE A 64 4.55 8.26 11.24
N GLU A 65 4.59 7.98 12.55
CA GLU A 65 4.86 9.00 13.55
C GLU A 65 6.23 9.65 13.33
N GLY A 66 6.23 10.98 13.25
CA GLY A 66 7.44 11.78 13.00
C GLY A 66 8.00 11.67 11.57
N GLN A 67 7.30 11.02 10.63
CA GLN A 67 7.74 10.93 9.23
C GLN A 67 7.04 12.00 8.36
N SER A 68 7.77 12.55 7.39
CA SER A 68 7.20 13.43 6.38
C SER A 68 6.64 12.61 5.20
N LEU A 69 5.48 13.03 4.70
CA LEU A 69 4.86 12.53 3.46
C LEU A 69 5.11 13.44 2.26
N GLU A 70 5.98 14.45 2.40
CA GLU A 70 6.32 15.34 1.28
C GLU A 70 6.81 14.55 0.07
N GLY A 71 6.17 14.77 -1.08
CA GLY A 71 6.49 14.09 -2.33
C GLY A 71 5.86 12.70 -2.50
N ILE A 72 5.10 12.21 -1.51
CA ILE A 72 4.24 11.02 -1.62
C ILE A 72 2.84 11.46 -2.05
N SER A 73 2.31 10.85 -3.11
CA SER A 73 1.00 11.17 -3.70
C SER A 73 0.01 10.02 -3.62
N GLY A 74 0.42 8.85 -3.12
CA GLY A 74 -0.53 7.76 -2.92
C GLY A 74 -0.08 6.63 -2.02
N LEU A 75 -1.05 5.77 -1.72
CA LEU A 75 -0.86 4.59 -0.88
C LEU A 75 -1.26 3.33 -1.62
N HIS A 76 -0.60 2.23 -1.26
CA HIS A 76 -0.91 0.90 -1.77
C HIS A 76 -1.04 -0.09 -0.62
N PHE A 77 -2.06 -0.93 -0.64
CA PHE A 77 -2.14 -2.11 0.21
C PHE A 77 -2.50 -3.32 -0.63
N HIS A 78 -2.16 -4.50 -0.13
CA HIS A 78 -2.44 -5.76 -0.81
C HIS A 78 -2.56 -6.84 0.25
N THR A 79 -3.80 -7.23 0.54
CA THR A 79 -4.14 -8.17 1.62
C THR A 79 -4.81 -9.45 1.13
N LEU A 80 -5.35 -9.46 -0.08
CA LEU A 80 -6.12 -10.59 -0.60
C LEU A 80 -5.22 -11.69 -1.19
N CYS A 81 -5.68 -12.93 -1.06
CA CYS A 81 -5.10 -14.10 -1.72
C CYS A 81 -6.24 -15.08 -2.09
N GLU A 82 -6.62 -15.12 -3.36
CA GLU A 82 -7.73 -15.94 -3.90
C GLU A 82 -9.05 -15.75 -3.14
N GLN A 83 -9.42 -14.49 -2.92
CA GLN A 83 -10.58 -14.10 -2.12
C GLN A 83 -11.65 -13.35 -2.94
N PHE A 84 -12.89 -13.32 -2.43
CA PHE A 84 -13.99 -12.52 -2.99
C PHE A 84 -13.90 -11.05 -2.52
N TYR A 85 -14.92 -10.25 -2.85
CA TYR A 85 -15.01 -8.84 -2.48
C TYR A 85 -15.09 -8.58 -0.96
N ALA A 86 -15.80 -9.41 -0.19
CA ALA A 86 -16.07 -9.11 1.23
C ALA A 86 -14.81 -8.91 2.10
N PRO A 87 -13.72 -9.70 1.95
CA PRO A 87 -12.42 -9.42 2.57
C PRO A 87 -11.80 -8.05 2.21
N LEU A 88 -11.97 -7.60 0.97
CA LEU A 88 -11.48 -6.28 0.56
C LEU A 88 -12.25 -5.16 1.28
N ALA A 89 -13.57 -5.28 1.38
CA ALA A 89 -14.40 -4.29 2.07
C ALA A 89 -13.97 -4.11 3.54
N ARG A 90 -13.76 -5.19 4.28
CA ARG A 90 -13.27 -5.14 5.67
C ARG A 90 -11.85 -4.61 5.80
N THR A 91 -10.97 -4.97 4.85
CA THR A 91 -9.64 -4.37 4.80
C THR A 91 -9.73 -2.85 4.58
N LEU A 92 -10.63 -2.41 3.71
CA LEU A 92 -10.82 -0.99 3.43
C LEU A 92 -11.29 -0.24 4.69
N ASP A 93 -12.23 -0.80 5.46
CA ASP A 93 -12.65 -0.22 6.75
C ASP A 93 -11.45 -0.03 7.70
N ALA A 94 -10.53 -1.01 7.76
CA ALA A 94 -9.32 -0.91 8.57
C ALA A 94 -8.35 0.16 8.05
N VAL A 95 -8.19 0.28 6.72
CA VAL A 95 -7.37 1.32 6.10
C VAL A 95 -7.94 2.70 6.39
N GLU A 96 -9.24 2.89 6.22
CA GLU A 96 -9.92 4.15 6.52
C GLU A 96 -9.75 4.52 7.99
N ALA A 97 -10.01 3.59 8.91
CA ALA A 97 -9.85 3.84 10.35
C ALA A 97 -8.41 4.24 10.74
N ALA A 98 -7.39 3.61 10.13
CA ALA A 98 -6.00 3.86 10.47
C ALA A 98 -5.39 5.08 9.76
N PHE A 99 -5.84 5.42 8.55
CA PHE A 99 -5.22 6.42 7.68
C PHE A 99 -6.17 7.55 7.24
N ALA A 100 -7.34 7.72 7.88
CA ALA A 100 -8.31 8.77 7.55
C ALA A 100 -7.73 10.19 7.50
N ASP A 101 -6.70 10.49 8.29
CA ASP A 101 -6.02 11.79 8.30
C ASP A 101 -5.13 12.02 7.07
N ILE A 102 -4.70 10.94 6.40
CA ILE A 102 -3.78 10.97 5.27
C ILE A 102 -4.52 10.79 3.94
N LEU A 103 -5.53 9.91 3.88
CA LEU A 103 -6.23 9.58 2.65
C LEU A 103 -6.72 10.79 1.84
N PRO A 104 -7.30 11.85 2.45
CA PRO A 104 -7.77 13.03 1.72
C PRO A 104 -6.65 13.88 1.09
N THR A 105 -5.39 13.68 1.49
CA THR A 105 -4.25 14.43 0.97
C THR A 105 -3.57 13.76 -0.21
N LEU A 106 -4.05 12.59 -0.63
CA LEU A 106 -3.45 11.77 -1.68
C LEU A 106 -4.20 11.92 -3.00
N ASP A 107 -3.48 11.76 -4.10
CA ASP A 107 -4.04 11.76 -5.45
C ASP A 107 -4.61 10.39 -5.83
N TRP A 108 -4.09 9.31 -5.24
CA TRP A 108 -4.49 7.95 -5.58
C TRP A 108 -4.32 6.95 -4.42
N VAL A 109 -5.13 5.90 -4.47
CA VAL A 109 -4.98 4.70 -3.63
C VAL A 109 -5.09 3.47 -4.51
N ASN A 110 -4.17 2.52 -4.32
CA ASN A 110 -4.16 1.24 -5.01
C ASN A 110 -4.49 0.11 -4.02
N PHE A 111 -5.57 -0.64 -4.28
CA PHE A 111 -6.08 -1.67 -3.38
C PHE A 111 -5.42 -3.03 -3.56
N GLY A 112 -4.42 -3.12 -4.44
CA GLY A 112 -3.73 -4.36 -4.76
C GLY A 112 -4.59 -5.26 -5.63
N GLY A 113 -4.51 -6.56 -5.40
CA GLY A 113 -5.17 -7.59 -6.19
C GLY A 113 -5.36 -8.83 -5.31
N GLY A 114 -5.47 -10.02 -5.92
CA GLY A 114 -5.71 -11.26 -5.18
C GLY A 114 -7.18 -11.68 -5.15
N HIS A 115 -8.01 -11.06 -5.97
CA HIS A 115 -9.38 -11.50 -6.22
C HIS A 115 -9.41 -12.86 -6.93
N HIS A 116 -10.32 -13.74 -6.52
CA HIS A 116 -10.51 -15.07 -7.12
C HIS A 116 -11.32 -15.02 -8.41
N ILE A 117 -10.79 -14.35 -9.44
CA ILE A 117 -11.48 -14.08 -10.71
C ILE A 117 -11.90 -15.33 -11.50
N THR A 118 -11.30 -16.48 -11.21
CA THR A 118 -11.61 -17.77 -11.84
C THR A 118 -12.66 -18.58 -11.09
N HIS A 119 -13.16 -18.08 -9.95
CA HIS A 119 -14.21 -18.77 -9.21
C HIS A 119 -15.53 -18.73 -10.01
N PRO A 120 -16.29 -19.84 -10.09
CA PRO A 120 -17.56 -19.88 -10.83
C PRO A 120 -18.57 -18.80 -10.41
N ASP A 121 -18.56 -18.46 -9.11
CA ASP A 121 -19.43 -17.45 -8.50
C ASP A 121 -18.76 -16.07 -8.33
N TYR A 122 -17.72 -15.74 -9.12
CA TYR A 122 -17.10 -14.41 -9.08
C TYR A 122 -18.00 -13.37 -9.77
N GLU A 123 -18.48 -12.39 -9.01
CA GLU A 123 -19.30 -11.26 -9.51
C GLU A 123 -18.47 -10.14 -10.15
#